data_AF-A0A453F2X8-F1
#
_entry.id   AF-A0A453F2X8-F1
#
_cell.length_a   1.000
_cell.length_b   1.000
_cell.length_c   1.000
_cell.angle_alpha   90.00
_cell.angle_beta   90.00
_cell.angle_gamma   90.00
#
_symmetry.space_group_name_H-M   'P 1'
#
loop_
_entity.id
_entity.type
_entity.pdbx_description
1 polymer ?
#
loop_
_entity_poly.entity_id
_entity_poly.type
_entity_poly.pdbx_seq_one_letter_code
_entity_poly.pdbx_strand_id
1 'polypeptide(L)'
;NCGDVSPNVLGTFCIDTHLPCDFNHSTCNGKNELCYGRGPGYPDGFESTRIIGNRQFLKAVDLFNSASEEIQGKIDYRHTYLDFSQLKVSVSTSTGGPQVVKTCPAAMGFAFAAGTTDGPGAFDFKQGDDKGNPFWRLVRNLLKTPGKEQVECQAPKPILLDTGEMKEPYDWAPAILPIQIIRIGQLVILCVPGEFTTMAGRRLRDAVKNVLISGSNGDFGTNIHVVLAGLTNTYSQYVTTFEEYQIQRYERVHQHCTVPTP
;
A
#
# COMPACT_ATOMS: atom_id res chain seq x y z
N ASN A 1 -8.57 2.07 -0.51
CA ASN A 1 -7.22 2.17 -1.12
C ASN A 1 -6.70 3.58 -0.87
N CYS A 2 -6.07 3.78 0.29
CA CYS A 2 -5.62 5.10 0.76
C CYS A 2 -4.10 5.16 0.97
N GLY A 3 -3.35 4.15 0.49
CA GLY A 3 -1.92 4.02 0.79
C GLY A 3 -1.06 5.21 0.31
N ASP A 4 -1.50 5.90 -0.74
CA ASP A 4 -0.84 7.08 -1.34
C ASP A 4 -1.76 8.32 -1.33
N VAL A 5 -2.71 8.38 -0.40
CA VAL A 5 -3.72 9.46 -0.33
C VAL A 5 -3.58 10.22 0.98
N SER A 6 -3.27 11.51 0.88
CA SER A 6 -3.13 12.40 2.03
C SER A 6 -4.33 13.34 2.21
N PRO A 7 -4.77 13.61 3.45
CA PRO A 7 -5.73 14.68 3.75
C PRO A 7 -5.09 16.08 3.76
N ASN A 8 -3.76 16.18 3.65
CA ASN A 8 -3.02 17.44 3.64
C ASN A 8 -3.00 18.08 2.23
N VAL A 9 -4.15 18.63 1.85
CA VAL A 9 -4.46 19.03 0.47
C VAL A 9 -3.77 20.32 -0.02
N LEU A 10 -3.07 21.08 0.82
CA LEU A 10 -2.41 22.32 0.40
C LEU A 10 -1.01 22.08 -0.20
N GLY A 11 -0.54 20.84 -0.22
CA GLY A 11 0.81 20.48 -0.67
C GLY A 11 1.80 20.34 0.47
N THR A 12 3.07 20.17 0.12
CA THR A 12 4.15 19.82 1.05
C THR A 12 5.21 20.92 1.07
N PHE A 13 5.60 21.34 2.26
CA PHE A 13 6.47 22.50 2.45
C PHE A 13 7.47 22.27 3.58
N CYS A 14 8.61 22.93 3.45
CA CYS A 14 9.62 23.01 4.48
C CYS A 14 9.15 23.89 5.64
N ILE A 15 9.23 23.38 6.87
CA ILE A 15 8.77 24.13 8.06
C ILE A 15 9.66 25.33 8.42
N ASP A 16 10.91 25.33 7.96
CA ASP A 16 11.91 26.38 8.24
C ASP A 16 11.87 27.52 7.23
N THR A 17 11.73 27.20 5.94
CA THR A 17 11.82 28.16 4.83
C THR A 17 10.48 28.48 4.19
N HIS A 18 9.44 27.68 4.48
CA HIS A 18 8.12 27.71 3.82
C HIS A 18 8.15 27.46 2.30
N LEU A 19 9.29 27.07 1.75
CA LEU A 19 9.41 26.67 0.33
C LEU A 19 8.82 25.28 0.11
N PRO A 20 8.37 24.96 -1.11
CA PRO A 20 7.95 23.60 -1.46
C PRO A 20 9.07 22.58 -1.20
N CYS A 21 8.71 21.39 -0.73
CA CYS A 21 9.67 20.30 -0.58
C CYS A 21 10.20 19.84 -1.94
N ASP A 22 11.37 19.19 -1.94
CA ASP A 22 11.78 18.35 -3.07
C ASP A 22 10.74 17.24 -3.30
N PHE A 23 10.20 17.20 -4.52
CA PHE A 23 9.10 16.30 -4.85
C PHE A 23 9.53 14.83 -4.78
N ASN A 24 10.72 14.47 -5.29
CA ASN A 24 11.11 13.08 -5.48
C ASN A 24 11.49 12.38 -4.17
N HIS A 25 12.10 13.10 -3.24
CA HIS A 25 12.60 12.52 -1.99
C HIS A 25 11.85 12.99 -0.75
N SER A 26 10.93 13.96 -0.91
CA SER A 26 10.20 14.59 0.21
C SER A 26 11.17 15.17 1.24
N THR A 27 12.10 16.00 0.76
CA THR A 27 13.14 16.60 1.61
C THR A 27 13.22 18.12 1.49
N CYS A 28 13.81 18.73 2.51
CA CYS A 28 14.17 20.13 2.61
C CYS A 28 15.65 20.20 2.96
N ASN A 29 16.47 20.84 2.12
CA ASN A 29 17.93 20.84 2.27
C ASN A 29 18.52 19.42 2.42
N GLY A 30 17.90 18.44 1.74
CA GLY A 30 18.30 17.04 1.79
C GLY A 30 17.92 16.30 3.07
N LYS A 31 17.03 16.84 3.91
CA LYS A 31 16.50 16.21 5.13
C LYS A 31 14.99 16.01 5.05
N ASN A 32 14.47 14.87 5.48
CA ASN A 32 13.03 14.57 5.46
C ASN A 32 12.29 15.23 6.63
N GLU A 33 12.95 15.44 7.78
CA GLU A 33 12.30 15.84 9.04
C GLU A 33 11.64 17.22 9.00
N LEU A 34 11.95 18.02 7.98
CA LEU A 34 11.42 19.36 7.81
C LEU A 34 10.31 19.43 6.75
N CYS A 35 10.08 18.36 5.97
CA CYS A 35 9.09 18.34 4.91
C CYS A 35 7.73 17.83 5.39
N TYR A 36 6.74 18.72 5.49
CA TYR A 36 5.39 18.38 5.95
C TYR A 36 4.31 18.78 4.96
N GLY A 37 3.31 17.91 4.82
CA GLY A 37 2.02 18.21 4.21
C GLY A 37 1.24 19.20 5.06
N ARG A 38 0.51 20.12 4.41
CA ARG A 38 -0.35 21.08 5.08
C ARG A 38 -1.83 20.80 4.79
N GLY A 39 -2.61 20.66 5.87
CA GLY A 39 -4.06 20.59 5.82
C GLY A 39 -4.70 21.95 5.53
N PRO A 40 -5.99 21.98 5.18
CA PRO A 40 -6.69 23.22 4.79
C PRO A 40 -6.90 24.22 5.94
N GLY A 41 -6.72 23.79 7.20
CA GLY A 41 -6.77 24.64 8.39
C GLY A 41 -5.40 25.08 8.90
N TYR A 42 -4.31 24.84 8.14
CA TYR A 42 -2.95 25.16 8.58
C TYR A 42 -2.82 26.60 9.14
N PRO A 43 -2.12 26.78 10.28
CA PRO A 43 -1.34 25.79 11.02
C PRO A 43 -2.12 24.90 11.98
N ASP A 44 -3.45 25.05 12.09
CA ASP A 44 -4.28 24.27 13.01
C ASP A 44 -4.67 22.89 12.43
N GLY A 45 -4.14 21.85 13.07
CA GLY A 45 -4.45 20.45 12.74
C GLY A 45 -5.89 20.06 13.08
N PHE A 46 -6.48 20.59 14.16
CA PHE A 46 -7.87 20.31 14.53
C PHE A 46 -8.83 20.92 13.51
N GLU A 47 -8.58 22.16 13.09
CA GLU A 47 -9.37 22.81 12.04
C GLU A 47 -9.23 22.10 10.70
N SER A 48 -8.02 21.63 10.37
CA SER A 48 -7.79 20.80 9.17
C SER A 48 -8.62 19.52 9.19
N THR A 49 -8.62 18.80 10.32
CA THR A 49 -9.45 17.61 10.52
C THR A 49 -10.93 17.92 10.42
N ARG A 50 -11.40 19.01 11.03
CA ARG A 50 -12.81 19.45 10.96
C ARG A 50 -13.22 19.73 9.51
N ILE A 51 -12.42 20.47 8.75
CA ILE A 51 -12.70 20.82 7.35
C ILE A 51 -12.76 19.55 6.48
N ILE A 52 -11.74 18.67 6.58
CA ILE A 52 -11.67 17.45 5.77
C ILE A 52 -12.79 16.47 6.15
N GLY A 53 -13.08 16.30 7.43
CA GLY A 53 -14.19 15.50 7.92
C GLY A 53 -15.54 16.03 7.42
N ASN A 54 -15.75 17.36 7.50
CA ASN A 54 -16.98 17.98 7.01
C ASN A 54 -17.17 17.81 5.49
N ARG A 55 -16.11 17.91 4.69
CA ARG A 55 -16.18 17.65 3.23
C ARG A 55 -16.65 16.22 2.93
N GLN A 56 -16.10 15.22 3.64
CA GLN A 56 -16.51 13.83 3.48
C GLN A 56 -17.94 13.60 3.95
N PHE A 57 -18.30 14.15 5.11
CA PHE A 57 -19.66 14.07 5.66
C PHE A 57 -20.70 14.63 4.70
N LEU A 58 -20.49 15.84 4.18
CA LEU A 58 -21.43 16.49 3.26
C LEU A 58 -21.66 15.63 2.01
N LYS A 59 -20.59 15.04 1.44
CA LYS A 59 -20.76 14.18 0.27
C LYS A 59 -21.42 12.85 0.62
N ALA A 60 -21.15 12.28 1.78
CA ALA A 60 -21.79 11.05 2.24
C ALA A 60 -23.30 11.25 2.46
N VAL A 61 -23.72 12.37 3.07
CA VAL A 61 -25.13 12.72 3.27
C VAL A 61 -25.84 12.97 1.94
N ASP A 62 -25.20 13.68 1.01
CA ASP A 62 -25.71 13.88 -0.35
C ASP A 62 -26.00 12.53 -1.03
N LEU A 63 -25.00 11.62 -1.06
CA LEU A 63 -25.15 10.29 -1.64
C LEU A 63 -26.20 9.44 -0.94
N PHE A 64 -26.30 9.52 0.39
CA PHE A 64 -27.30 8.80 1.18
C PHE A 64 -28.71 9.25 0.84
N ASN A 65 -28.95 10.58 0.78
CA ASN A 65 -30.26 11.14 0.49
C ASN A 65 -30.67 10.94 -0.99
N SER A 66 -29.70 10.85 -1.91
CA SER A 66 -29.96 10.63 -3.34
C SER A 66 -29.97 9.15 -3.75
N ALA A 67 -29.75 8.22 -2.83
CA ALA A 67 -29.65 6.79 -3.14
C ALA A 67 -30.98 6.26 -3.70
N SER A 68 -30.93 5.66 -4.89
CA SER A 68 -32.10 5.13 -5.60
C SER A 68 -31.96 3.66 -6.02
N GLU A 69 -30.74 3.11 -5.96
CA GLU A 69 -30.47 1.71 -6.27
C GLU A 69 -30.63 0.85 -5.02
N GLU A 70 -31.61 -0.05 -5.03
CA GLU A 70 -31.78 -1.06 -4.00
C GLU A 70 -30.79 -2.22 -4.20
N ILE A 71 -30.14 -2.63 -3.10
CA ILE A 71 -29.26 -3.79 -3.12
C ILE A 71 -30.09 -5.08 -3.12
N GLN A 72 -29.93 -5.92 -4.14
CA GLN A 72 -30.73 -7.13 -4.33
C GLN A 72 -29.87 -8.34 -4.68
N GLY A 73 -30.32 -9.52 -4.28
CA GLY A 73 -29.66 -10.80 -4.54
C GLY A 73 -29.14 -11.48 -3.27
N LYS A 74 -28.39 -12.57 -3.46
CA LYS A 74 -27.91 -13.40 -2.35
C LYS A 74 -26.74 -12.76 -1.60
N ILE A 75 -26.56 -13.22 -0.36
CA ILE A 75 -25.37 -12.98 0.45
C ILE A 75 -24.46 -14.20 0.32
N ASP A 76 -23.16 -13.97 0.10
CA ASP A 76 -22.16 -15.03 0.03
C ASP A 76 -20.80 -14.51 0.52
N TYR A 77 -19.89 -15.40 0.88
CA TYR A 77 -18.52 -15.02 1.25
C TYR A 77 -17.50 -16.09 0.88
N ARG A 78 -16.27 -15.67 0.63
CA ARG A 78 -15.10 -16.56 0.55
C ARG A 78 -14.04 -16.01 1.48
N HIS A 79 -13.38 -16.89 2.21
CA HIS A 79 -12.28 -16.55 3.11
C HIS A 79 -11.20 -17.63 2.99
N THR A 80 -9.94 -17.21 2.95
CA THR A 80 -8.81 -18.13 2.99
C THR A 80 -7.61 -17.50 3.69
N TYR A 81 -6.80 -18.34 4.32
CA TYR A 81 -5.47 -17.98 4.78
C TYR A 81 -4.47 -18.45 3.73
N LEU A 82 -3.62 -17.55 3.26
CA LEU A 82 -2.61 -17.85 2.25
C LEU A 82 -1.23 -17.50 2.78
N ASP A 83 -0.29 -18.41 2.58
CA ASP A 83 1.13 -18.14 2.82
C ASP A 83 1.67 -17.29 1.66
N PHE A 84 1.97 -16.03 1.98
CA PHE A 84 2.51 -15.07 1.03
C PHE A 84 4.04 -15.05 1.02
N SER A 85 4.74 -15.84 1.84
CA SER A 85 6.20 -15.85 1.86
C SER A 85 6.80 -16.37 0.56
N GLN A 86 6.09 -17.25 -0.15
CA GLN A 86 6.59 -17.97 -1.34
C GLN A 86 5.50 -18.31 -2.38
N LEU A 87 4.42 -17.52 -2.40
CA LEU A 87 3.28 -17.72 -3.28
C LEU A 87 3.70 -17.59 -4.75
N LYS A 88 3.46 -18.63 -5.54
CA LYS A 88 3.66 -18.63 -6.99
C LYS A 88 2.41 -18.11 -7.68
N VAL A 89 2.57 -17.11 -8.53
CA VAL A 89 1.49 -16.47 -9.29
C VAL A 89 1.85 -16.50 -10.76
N SER A 90 0.87 -16.74 -11.63
CA SER A 90 1.06 -16.59 -13.08
C SER A 90 0.66 -15.18 -13.49
N VAL A 91 1.58 -14.44 -14.10
CA VAL A 91 1.35 -13.11 -14.66
C VAL A 91 1.47 -13.15 -16.18
N SER A 92 0.72 -12.29 -16.87
CA SER A 92 0.83 -12.13 -18.33
C SER A 92 1.92 -11.10 -18.63
N THR A 93 2.94 -11.50 -19.38
CA THR A 93 4.01 -10.58 -19.77
C THR A 93 3.58 -9.66 -20.91
N SER A 94 4.31 -8.56 -21.08
CA SER A 94 4.18 -7.67 -22.25
C SER A 94 4.44 -8.38 -23.60
N THR A 95 5.08 -9.55 -23.57
CA THR A 95 5.34 -10.42 -24.74
C THR A 95 4.26 -11.49 -24.97
N GLY A 96 3.18 -11.51 -24.18
CA GLY A 96 2.00 -12.36 -24.41
C GLY A 96 2.11 -13.80 -23.90
N GLY A 97 3.11 -14.11 -23.06
CA GLY A 97 3.28 -15.43 -22.44
C GLY A 97 2.95 -15.42 -20.94
N PRO A 98 2.48 -16.54 -20.36
CA PRO A 98 2.39 -16.68 -18.91
C PRO A 98 3.78 -16.84 -18.30
N GLN A 99 4.15 -15.94 -17.40
CA GLN A 99 5.35 -16.06 -16.57
C GLN A 99 4.93 -16.41 -15.14
N VAL A 100 5.55 -17.44 -14.58
CA VAL A 100 5.37 -17.77 -13.16
C VAL A 100 6.36 -16.95 -12.36
N VAL A 101 5.82 -16.21 -11.41
CA VAL A 101 6.54 -15.28 -10.54
C VAL A 101 6.25 -15.65 -9.11
N LYS A 102 7.14 -15.31 -8.19
CA LYS A 102 7.08 -15.74 -6.79
C LYS A 102 7.08 -14.53 -5.89
N THR A 103 6.27 -14.56 -4.83
CA THR A 103 6.41 -13.58 -3.75
C THR A 103 7.66 -13.84 -2.92
N CYS A 104 8.14 -12.80 -2.23
CA CYS A 104 9.27 -12.87 -1.32
C CYS A 104 8.81 -12.88 0.15
N PRO A 105 9.60 -13.47 1.06
CA PRO A 105 9.49 -13.18 2.49
C PRO A 105 9.58 -11.68 2.77
N ALA A 106 8.96 -11.24 3.86
CA ALA A 106 8.84 -9.82 4.18
C ALA A 106 10.17 -9.11 4.40
N ALA A 107 10.28 -7.91 3.84
CA ALA A 107 11.40 -7.04 4.08
C ALA A 107 10.98 -5.57 3.95
N MET A 108 11.48 -4.74 4.86
CA MET A 108 11.31 -3.30 4.85
C MET A 108 12.54 -2.65 4.22
N GLY A 109 12.34 -1.78 3.23
CA GLY A 109 13.42 -1.07 2.55
C GLY A 109 13.85 0.20 3.28
N PHE A 110 14.94 0.84 2.84
CA PHE A 110 15.49 2.03 3.51
C PHE A 110 14.52 3.21 3.63
N ALA A 111 13.71 3.48 2.61
CA ALA A 111 12.72 4.56 2.67
C ALA A 111 11.62 4.33 3.74
N PHE A 112 11.59 3.16 4.39
CA PHE A 112 10.67 2.87 5.51
C PHE A 112 10.90 3.88 6.61
N ALA A 113 12.17 4.06 6.97
CA ALA A 113 12.58 4.97 8.03
C ALA A 113 12.51 6.44 7.61
N ALA A 114 12.21 6.74 6.34
CA ALA A 114 12.04 8.10 5.86
C ALA A 114 10.65 8.69 6.21
N GLY A 115 9.66 7.87 6.55
CA GLY A 115 8.28 8.34 6.77
C GLY A 115 7.65 8.94 5.51
N THR A 116 6.54 9.66 5.70
CA THR A 116 5.84 10.40 4.65
C THR A 116 5.84 11.89 4.93
N THR A 117 5.30 12.69 4.02
CA THR A 117 5.04 14.10 4.31
C THR A 117 3.91 14.29 5.33
N ASP A 118 3.13 13.26 5.63
CA ASP A 118 2.10 13.30 6.68
C ASP A 118 2.67 12.96 8.07
N GLY A 119 3.89 12.43 8.10
CA GLY A 119 4.63 12.07 9.29
C GLY A 119 6.03 11.65 8.87
N PRO A 120 6.99 12.60 8.79
CA PRO A 120 8.34 12.27 8.35
C PRO A 120 9.01 11.40 9.41
N GLY A 121 9.89 10.54 8.92
CA GLY A 121 10.77 9.75 9.77
C GLY A 121 11.86 10.60 10.38
N ALA A 122 12.95 9.96 10.78
CA ALA A 122 14.08 10.61 11.42
C ALA A 122 15.39 10.22 10.72
N PHE A 123 16.46 10.94 11.05
CA PHE A 123 17.82 10.70 10.56
C PHE A 123 17.97 11.02 9.07
N ASP A 124 18.98 10.43 8.43
CA ASP A 124 19.37 10.71 7.06
C ASP A 124 18.59 9.90 5.99
N PHE A 125 17.48 9.26 6.38
CA PHE A 125 16.64 8.49 5.47
C PHE A 125 15.81 9.40 4.55
N LYS A 126 15.63 8.94 3.31
CA LYS A 126 14.90 9.67 2.27
C LYS A 126 13.99 8.73 1.51
N GLN A 127 12.87 9.24 1.05
CA GLN A 127 12.06 8.47 0.10
C GLN A 127 12.79 8.34 -1.23
N GLY A 128 12.62 7.21 -1.91
CA GLY A 128 13.29 6.95 -3.19
C GLY A 128 14.74 6.50 -3.06
N ASP A 129 15.24 6.20 -1.85
CA ASP A 129 16.57 5.60 -1.68
C ASP A 129 16.56 4.14 -2.16
N ASP A 130 17.17 3.91 -3.32
CA ASP A 130 17.37 2.61 -3.95
C ASP A 130 18.76 2.00 -3.68
N LYS A 131 19.65 2.74 -3.00
CA LYS A 131 21.04 2.32 -2.76
C LYS A 131 21.29 1.92 -1.31
N GLY A 132 20.71 2.62 -0.35
CA GLY A 132 20.90 2.42 1.08
C GLY A 132 22.30 2.79 1.59
N ASN A 133 22.35 3.68 2.58
CA ASN A 133 23.59 4.17 3.21
C ASN A 133 24.42 3.01 3.85
N PRO A 134 25.75 2.95 3.61
CA PRO A 134 26.68 2.01 4.26
C PRO A 134 26.57 1.90 5.78
N PHE A 135 26.35 3.01 6.50
CA PHE A 135 26.24 3.01 7.96
C PHE A 135 25.05 2.15 8.41
N TRP A 136 23.87 2.37 7.84
CA TRP A 136 22.67 1.61 8.17
C TRP A 136 22.72 0.17 7.67
N ARG A 137 23.48 -0.13 6.60
CA ARG A 137 23.78 -1.51 6.21
C ARG A 137 24.58 -2.25 7.28
N LEU A 138 25.54 -1.58 7.93
CA LEU A 138 26.30 -2.15 9.05
C LEU A 138 25.36 -2.44 10.24
N VAL A 139 24.54 -1.46 10.63
CA VAL A 139 23.57 -1.62 11.73
C VAL A 139 22.59 -2.77 11.46
N ARG A 140 22.01 -2.81 10.25
CA ARG A 140 21.18 -3.93 9.80
C ARG A 140 21.91 -5.26 9.92
N ASN A 141 23.14 -5.35 9.44
CA ASN A 141 23.89 -6.61 9.42
C ASN A 141 24.19 -7.13 10.83
N LEU A 142 24.30 -6.23 11.81
CA LEU A 142 24.44 -6.60 13.23
C LEU A 142 23.16 -7.24 13.78
N LEU A 143 22.00 -6.86 13.24
CA LEU A 143 20.69 -7.41 13.63
C LEU A 143 20.37 -8.69 12.84
N LYS A 144 20.34 -8.61 11.51
CA LYS A 144 20.14 -9.72 10.57
C LYS A 144 20.67 -9.32 9.20
N THR A 145 21.65 -10.05 8.69
CA THR A 145 22.14 -9.85 7.31
C THR A 145 21.20 -10.56 6.33
N PRO A 146 20.60 -9.84 5.35
CA PRO A 146 19.72 -10.46 4.35
C PRO A 146 20.48 -11.45 3.46
N GLY A 147 19.87 -12.60 3.19
CA GLY A 147 20.41 -13.61 2.27
C GLY A 147 20.42 -13.14 0.81
N LYS A 148 21.22 -13.79 -0.05
CA LYS A 148 21.29 -13.45 -1.49
C LYS A 148 19.94 -13.59 -2.18
N GLU A 149 19.23 -14.70 -1.94
CA GLU A 149 17.89 -14.94 -2.50
C GLU A 149 16.91 -13.83 -2.11
N GLN A 150 16.96 -13.38 -0.86
CA GLN A 150 16.09 -12.33 -0.34
C GLN A 150 16.38 -10.97 -0.98
N VAL A 151 17.68 -10.63 -1.16
CA VAL A 151 18.10 -9.41 -1.85
C VAL A 151 17.68 -9.42 -3.31
N GLU A 152 17.88 -10.54 -4.00
CA GLU A 152 17.50 -10.72 -5.40
C GLU A 152 15.98 -10.65 -5.58
N CYS A 153 15.23 -11.29 -4.68
CA CYS A 153 13.76 -11.30 -4.71
C CYS A 153 13.19 -9.90 -4.41
N GLN A 154 13.76 -9.14 -3.48
CA GLN A 154 13.22 -7.83 -3.14
C GLN A 154 13.67 -6.71 -4.11
N ALA A 155 14.56 -6.97 -5.06
CA ALA A 155 15.07 -5.95 -5.98
C ALA A 155 13.95 -5.13 -6.67
N PRO A 156 14.09 -3.80 -6.80
CA PRO A 156 15.27 -2.99 -6.46
C PRO A 156 15.33 -2.51 -5.00
N LYS A 157 14.47 -3.01 -4.10
CA LYS A 157 14.40 -2.55 -2.70
C LYS A 157 15.72 -2.80 -1.95
N PRO A 158 16.42 -1.76 -1.47
CA PRO A 158 17.51 -1.95 -0.53
C PRO A 158 16.92 -2.32 0.82
N ILE A 159 17.09 -3.57 1.26
CA ILE A 159 16.54 -4.08 2.52
C ILE A 159 17.21 -3.39 3.72
N LEU A 160 16.42 -2.73 4.57
CA LEU A 160 16.81 -2.20 5.87
C LEU A 160 16.51 -3.21 7.00
N LEU A 161 15.34 -3.86 6.98
CA LEU A 161 14.95 -4.88 7.95
C LEU A 161 14.43 -6.12 7.22
N ASP A 162 15.01 -7.28 7.52
CA ASP A 162 14.65 -8.56 6.89
C ASP A 162 13.61 -9.32 7.71
N THR A 163 12.47 -8.67 7.93
CA THR A 163 11.46 -9.08 8.94
C THR A 163 10.88 -10.48 8.72
N GLY A 164 10.85 -10.96 7.47
CA GLY A 164 10.40 -12.32 7.13
C GLY A 164 11.34 -13.40 7.65
N GLU A 165 12.63 -13.08 7.81
CA GLU A 165 13.70 -13.97 8.28
C GLU A 165 14.11 -13.71 9.74
N MET A 166 13.37 -12.84 10.43
CA MET A 166 13.56 -12.48 11.84
C MET A 166 12.48 -13.13 12.69
N LYS A 167 12.89 -14.11 13.51
CA LYS A 167 12.01 -15.06 14.21
C LYS A 167 12.08 -14.96 15.74
N GLU A 168 13.00 -14.17 16.27
CA GLU A 168 13.27 -14.08 17.70
C GLU A 168 12.84 -12.71 18.26
N PRO A 169 12.14 -12.64 19.40
CA PRO A 169 11.61 -13.77 20.18
C PRO A 169 10.32 -14.38 19.58
N TYR A 170 9.80 -13.79 18.50
CA TYR A 170 8.67 -14.25 17.71
C TYR A 170 8.82 -13.71 16.27
N ASP A 171 7.96 -14.14 15.35
CA ASP A 171 7.91 -13.63 13.97
C ASP A 171 7.71 -12.11 13.93
N TRP A 172 8.63 -11.37 13.30
CA TRP A 172 8.53 -9.91 13.14
C TRP A 172 7.50 -9.50 12.08
N ALA A 173 6.99 -10.47 11.32
CA ALA A 173 6.20 -10.28 10.12
C ALA A 173 5.23 -11.46 9.92
N PRO A 174 3.91 -11.23 9.71
CA PRO A 174 3.00 -12.33 9.37
C PRO A 174 3.29 -12.87 7.95
N ALA A 175 3.56 -14.16 7.81
CA ALA A 175 3.68 -14.81 6.49
C ALA A 175 2.32 -15.29 5.95
N ILE A 176 1.41 -15.67 6.84
CA ILE A 176 0.08 -16.18 6.51
C ILE A 176 -0.93 -15.04 6.63
N LEU A 177 -1.53 -14.65 5.50
CA LEU A 177 -2.44 -13.51 5.41
C LEU A 177 -3.87 -13.97 5.08
N PRO A 178 -4.90 -13.43 5.78
CA PRO A 178 -6.29 -13.64 5.45
C PRO A 178 -6.70 -12.81 4.23
N ILE A 179 -7.35 -13.45 3.25
CA ILE A 179 -8.06 -12.77 2.17
C ILE A 179 -9.53 -13.13 2.27
N GLN A 180 -10.38 -12.11 2.14
CA GLN A 180 -11.82 -12.28 2.22
C GLN A 180 -12.55 -11.47 1.15
N ILE A 181 -13.59 -12.07 0.59
CA ILE A 181 -14.53 -11.42 -0.31
C ILE A 181 -15.92 -11.64 0.27
N ILE A 182 -16.69 -10.56 0.41
CA ILE A 182 -18.08 -10.58 0.88
C ILE A 182 -18.96 -10.07 -0.26
N ARG A 183 -20.00 -10.83 -0.60
CA ARG A 183 -21.04 -10.44 -1.55
C ARG A 183 -22.32 -10.11 -0.78
N ILE A 184 -22.91 -8.96 -1.10
CA ILE A 184 -24.24 -8.55 -0.66
C ILE A 184 -24.99 -8.12 -1.92
N GLY A 185 -25.73 -9.04 -2.53
CA GLY A 185 -26.43 -8.76 -3.79
C GLY A 185 -25.46 -8.45 -4.93
N GLN A 186 -25.54 -7.22 -5.45
CA GLN A 186 -24.62 -6.68 -6.46
C GLN A 186 -23.44 -5.88 -5.87
N LEU A 187 -23.34 -5.73 -4.54
CA LEU A 187 -22.18 -5.17 -3.86
C LEU A 187 -21.18 -6.29 -3.51
N VAL A 188 -19.91 -6.10 -3.86
CA VAL A 188 -18.80 -6.98 -3.52
C VAL A 188 -17.74 -6.20 -2.78
N ILE A 189 -17.44 -6.62 -1.56
CA ILE A 189 -16.45 -6.02 -0.68
C ILE A 189 -15.21 -6.91 -0.69
N LEU A 190 -14.09 -6.35 -1.15
CA LEU A 190 -12.78 -6.97 -1.12
C LEU A 190 -12.07 -6.55 0.17
N CYS A 191 -11.98 -7.46 1.12
CA CYS A 191 -11.33 -7.25 2.41
C CYS A 191 -9.85 -7.64 2.29
N VAL A 192 -8.97 -6.63 2.31
CA VAL A 192 -7.53 -6.81 2.09
C VAL A 192 -6.71 -6.39 3.32
N PRO A 193 -5.69 -7.18 3.69
CA PRO A 193 -4.94 -6.98 4.94
C PRO A 193 -3.83 -5.94 4.84
N GLY A 194 -4.10 -4.78 4.21
CA GLY A 194 -3.07 -3.75 4.05
C GLY A 194 -3.56 -2.46 3.39
N GLU A 195 -2.61 -1.59 3.12
CA GLU A 195 -2.80 -0.25 2.55
C GLU A 195 -2.48 -0.24 1.06
N PHE A 196 -3.51 -0.47 0.25
CA PHE A 196 -3.37 -0.42 -1.20
C PHE A 196 -3.27 1.03 -1.68
N THR A 197 -2.31 1.30 -2.56
CA THR A 197 -2.23 2.55 -3.32
C THR A 197 -3.43 2.71 -4.24
N THR A 198 -3.59 3.92 -4.76
CA THR A 198 -4.69 4.30 -5.63
C THR A 198 -4.77 3.36 -6.82
N MET A 199 -3.66 3.12 -7.52
CA MET A 199 -3.65 2.26 -8.70
C MET A 199 -3.68 0.77 -8.38
N ALA A 200 -3.02 0.31 -7.32
CA ALA A 200 -3.12 -1.09 -6.89
C ALA A 200 -4.57 -1.47 -6.58
N GLY A 201 -5.29 -0.60 -5.85
CA GLY A 201 -6.71 -0.78 -5.55
C GLY A 201 -7.61 -0.75 -6.78
N ARG A 202 -7.35 0.15 -7.75
CA ARG A 202 -8.08 0.19 -9.03
C ARG A 202 -7.91 -1.11 -9.81
N ARG A 203 -6.67 -1.55 -10.03
CA ARG A 203 -6.35 -2.79 -10.76
C ARG A 203 -7.02 -4.01 -10.13
N LEU A 204 -7.00 -4.13 -8.80
CA LEU A 204 -7.64 -5.25 -8.11
C LEU A 204 -9.16 -5.24 -8.28
N ARG A 205 -9.82 -4.09 -8.10
CA ARG A 205 -11.28 -3.98 -8.29
C ARG A 205 -11.70 -4.33 -9.71
N ASP A 206 -10.97 -3.82 -10.71
CA ASP A 206 -11.29 -4.05 -12.11
C ASP A 206 -11.08 -5.52 -12.49
N ALA A 207 -9.98 -6.14 -12.03
CA ALA A 207 -9.71 -7.56 -12.25
C ALA A 207 -10.81 -8.44 -11.65
N VAL A 208 -11.19 -8.20 -10.39
CA VAL A 208 -12.26 -8.97 -9.75
C VAL A 208 -13.60 -8.74 -10.44
N LYS A 209 -13.93 -7.48 -10.77
CA LYS A 209 -15.16 -7.15 -11.52
C LYS A 209 -15.24 -7.92 -12.84
N ASN A 210 -14.16 -7.94 -13.61
CA ASN A 210 -14.10 -8.65 -14.89
C ASN A 210 -14.26 -10.17 -14.71
N VAL A 211 -13.61 -10.77 -13.71
CA VAL A 211 -13.75 -12.20 -13.41
C VAL A 211 -15.17 -12.56 -13.01
N LEU A 212 -15.81 -11.74 -12.16
CA LEU A 212 -17.19 -11.97 -11.73
C LEU A 212 -18.19 -11.83 -12.88
N ILE A 213 -18.01 -10.85 -13.77
CA ILE A 213 -18.89 -10.68 -14.94
C ILE A 213 -18.72 -11.83 -15.94
N SER A 214 -17.48 -12.20 -16.27
CA SER A 214 -17.20 -13.20 -17.32
C SER A 214 -17.35 -14.65 -16.86
N GLY A 215 -17.06 -14.94 -15.59
CA GLY A 215 -16.96 -16.32 -15.07
C GLY A 215 -18.18 -16.81 -14.29
N SER A 216 -19.20 -15.99 -14.08
CA SER A 216 -20.31 -16.34 -13.18
C SER A 216 -21.49 -17.05 -13.82
N ASN A 217 -21.42 -17.46 -15.09
CA ASN A 217 -22.56 -18.08 -15.79
C ASN A 217 -23.87 -17.27 -15.67
N GLY A 218 -23.78 -15.94 -15.57
CA GLY A 218 -24.92 -15.03 -15.43
C GLY A 218 -25.30 -14.65 -13.99
N ASP A 219 -24.60 -15.15 -12.97
CA ASP A 219 -24.86 -14.82 -11.55
C ASP A 219 -24.52 -13.36 -11.18
N PHE A 220 -23.69 -12.70 -11.99
CA PHE A 220 -23.38 -11.28 -11.90
C PHE A 220 -23.63 -10.58 -13.24
N GLY A 221 -24.44 -9.51 -13.20
CA GLY A 221 -24.61 -8.59 -14.32
C GLY A 221 -23.53 -7.50 -14.38
N THR A 222 -23.64 -6.62 -15.36
CA THR A 222 -22.73 -5.47 -15.52
C THR A 222 -22.86 -4.43 -14.40
N ASN A 223 -24.03 -4.38 -13.75
CA ASN A 223 -24.32 -3.53 -12.61
C ASN A 223 -23.80 -4.11 -11.28
N ILE A 224 -22.49 -4.39 -11.22
CA ILE A 224 -21.79 -4.85 -10.02
C ILE A 224 -20.92 -3.73 -9.46
N HIS A 225 -20.99 -3.54 -8.15
CA HIS A 225 -20.20 -2.57 -7.38
C HIS A 225 -19.13 -3.31 -6.60
N VAL A 226 -17.87 -3.16 -7.01
CA VAL A 226 -16.74 -3.73 -6.28
C VAL A 226 -16.07 -2.63 -5.47
N VAL A 227 -15.95 -2.81 -4.16
CA VAL A 227 -15.30 -1.87 -3.25
C VAL A 227 -14.14 -2.55 -2.51
N LEU A 228 -13.16 -1.76 -2.10
CA LEU A 228 -11.98 -2.25 -1.39
C LEU A 228 -11.99 -1.77 0.05
N ALA A 229 -12.10 -2.70 0.99
CA ALA A 229 -11.91 -2.48 2.42
C ALA A 229 -10.46 -2.84 2.79
N GLY A 230 -9.61 -1.81 2.94
CA GLY A 230 -8.23 -1.98 3.41
C GLY A 230 -8.17 -2.20 4.92
N LEU A 231 -6.97 -2.50 5.43
CA LEU A 231 -6.71 -2.71 6.87
C LEU A 231 -7.69 -3.69 7.54
N THR A 232 -8.11 -4.74 6.82
CA THR A 232 -9.11 -5.71 7.29
C THR A 232 -8.43 -7.01 7.73
N ASN A 233 -8.91 -7.59 8.85
CA ASN A 233 -8.48 -8.86 9.45
C ASN A 233 -7.04 -8.90 10.02
N THR A 234 -6.04 -8.42 9.29
CA THR A 234 -4.67 -8.24 9.78
C THR A 234 -3.98 -7.07 9.07
N TYR A 235 -2.74 -6.77 9.44
CA TYR A 235 -1.94 -5.72 8.83
C TYR A 235 -0.63 -6.27 8.25
N SER A 236 -0.50 -6.15 6.94
CA SER A 236 0.71 -6.49 6.17
C SER A 236 1.21 -5.27 5.40
N GLN A 237 1.14 -4.09 6.02
CA GLN A 237 1.70 -2.85 5.49
C GLN A 237 1.08 -2.44 4.14
N TYR A 238 1.89 -1.87 3.22
CA TYR A 238 1.44 -1.28 1.96
C TYR A 238 1.50 -2.25 0.77
N VAL A 239 0.62 -2.00 -0.20
CA VAL A 239 0.59 -2.71 -1.50
C VAL A 239 0.57 -1.70 -2.63
N THR A 240 1.58 -1.76 -3.50
CA THR A 240 1.75 -0.86 -4.65
C THR A 240 1.63 -1.64 -5.95
N THR A 241 1.52 -0.94 -7.07
CA THR A 241 1.76 -1.58 -8.37
C THR A 241 3.25 -1.87 -8.56
N PHE A 242 3.59 -2.67 -9.57
CA PHE A 242 4.98 -2.96 -9.92
C PHE A 242 5.75 -1.69 -10.32
N GLU A 243 5.13 -0.84 -11.12
CA GLU A 243 5.71 0.42 -11.62
C GLU A 243 5.94 1.41 -10.49
N GLU A 244 4.99 1.48 -9.54
CA GLU A 244 5.19 2.22 -8.32
C GLU A 244 6.36 1.63 -7.54
N TYR A 245 6.39 0.31 -7.33
CA TYR A 245 7.43 -0.37 -6.56
C TYR A 245 8.84 0.02 -7.02
N GLN A 246 9.10 0.12 -8.32
CA GLN A 246 10.43 0.45 -8.86
C GLN A 246 11.04 1.75 -8.32
N ILE A 247 10.23 2.71 -7.88
CA ILE A 247 10.71 4.04 -7.49
C ILE A 247 11.05 4.11 -5.98
N GLN A 248 10.71 3.09 -5.17
CA GLN A 248 11.17 2.95 -3.77
C GLN A 248 10.89 4.15 -2.81
N ARG A 249 9.74 4.81 -2.97
CA ARG A 249 9.17 5.72 -1.95
C ARG A 249 8.58 4.95 -0.75
N TYR A 250 8.06 5.65 0.26
CA TYR A 250 7.63 5.07 1.54
C TYR A 250 6.68 3.87 1.38
N GLU A 251 5.65 3.99 0.56
CA GLU A 251 4.63 2.96 0.36
C GLU A 251 5.21 1.69 -0.30
N ARG A 252 6.31 1.84 -1.04
CA ARG A 252 6.92 0.81 -1.91
C ARG A 252 7.92 -0.07 -1.16
N VAL A 253 8.53 0.48 -0.11
CA VAL A 253 9.50 -0.21 0.73
C VAL A 253 8.87 -1.03 1.85
N HIS A 254 7.58 -0.85 2.10
CA HIS A 254 6.81 -1.54 3.13
C HIS A 254 6.19 -2.85 2.67
N GLN A 255 6.31 -3.20 1.38
CA GLN A 255 5.60 -4.35 0.83
C GLN A 255 6.09 -5.66 1.47
N HIS A 256 5.17 -6.28 2.21
CA HIS A 256 5.42 -7.50 2.99
C HIS A 256 5.70 -8.70 2.10
N CYS A 257 5.18 -8.73 0.88
CA CYS A 257 5.40 -9.79 -0.09
C CYS A 257 5.38 -9.20 -1.51
N THR A 258 6.57 -9.06 -2.10
CA THR A 258 6.78 -8.43 -3.41
C THR A 258 6.74 -9.49 -4.51
N VAL A 259 6.10 -9.18 -5.63
CA VAL A 259 6.31 -9.91 -6.90
C VAL A 259 7.18 -9.02 -7.80
N PRO A 260 8.51 -9.26 -7.86
CA PRO A 260 9.48 -8.31 -8.42
C PRO A 260 9.66 -8.37 -9.95
N THR A 261 8.74 -8.93 -10.71
CA THR A 261 8.97 -9.16 -12.16
C THR A 261 7.88 -8.55 -13.04
N PRO A 262 8.28 -7.99 -14.21
CA PRO A 262 7.41 -7.31 -15.17
C PRO A 262 6.40 -8.23 -15.87
#